data_AF-A0A7S2XWW7-F1
#
_entry.id   AF-A0A7S2XWW7-F1
#
_cell.length_a   1.000
_cell.length_b   1.000
_cell.length_c   1.000
_cell.angle_alpha   90.00
_cell.angle_beta   90.00
_cell.angle_gamma   90.00
#
_symmetry.space_group_name_H-M   'P 1'
#
loop_
_entity.id
_entity.type
_entity.pdbx_description
1 polymer ?
#
loop_
_entity_poly.entity_id
_entity_poly.type
_entity_poly.pdbx_seq_one_letter_code
_entity_poly.pdbx_strand_id
1 'polypeptide(L)'
;QEQEQQEHSVSSSPPTEHLASSTTPPPRGETSCLVCWNARSNAVLLECGHSGLCFPCAQALAQRYPQQCPMCRQNIVQILRIEPEIAGTSGQTRVFRSEEVMSIAEP
;
A
#
# COMPACT_ATOMS: atom_id res chain seq x y z
N GLN A 1 63.61 -0.40 -5.39
CA GLN A 1 62.47 -1.34 -5.31
C GLN A 1 61.22 -0.47 -5.24
N GLU A 2 60.87 0.08 -6.40
CA GLU A 2 59.65 0.85 -6.64
C GLU A 2 58.40 -0.05 -6.55
N GLN A 3 57.30 0.48 -5.99
CA GLN A 3 55.95 0.01 -6.26
C GLN A 3 55.03 1.22 -6.48
N GLU A 4 54.67 1.41 -7.74
CA GLU A 4 53.68 2.35 -8.22
C GLU A 4 53.08 1.66 -9.45
N GLN A 5 51.84 1.13 -9.42
CA GLN A 5 51.03 0.85 -10.63
C GLN A 5 49.52 0.81 -10.30
N GLN A 6 48.78 1.58 -11.10
CA GLN A 6 47.32 1.72 -11.19
C GLN A 6 46.64 0.57 -11.95
N GLU A 7 45.33 0.47 -11.69
CA GLU A 7 44.15 -0.05 -12.41
C GLU A 7 44.26 -0.55 -13.88
N HIS A 8 43.61 -1.69 -14.22
CA HIS A 8 42.36 -1.78 -15.04
C HIS A 8 42.00 -3.21 -15.53
N SER A 9 40.67 -3.48 -15.60
CA SER A 9 39.94 -4.36 -16.57
C SER A 9 40.04 -5.90 -16.44
N VAL A 10 39.02 -6.77 -16.63
CA VAL A 10 37.69 -6.73 -17.27
C VAL A 10 36.81 -7.94 -16.83
N SER A 11 35.49 -7.70 -16.83
CA SER A 11 34.28 -8.56 -16.88
C SER A 11 34.37 -10.09 -17.02
N SER A 12 33.47 -10.81 -16.31
CA SER A 12 32.57 -11.83 -16.91
C SER A 12 31.47 -12.28 -15.93
N SER A 13 30.22 -11.88 -16.14
CA SER A 13 29.02 -12.65 -15.75
C SER A 13 27.78 -12.19 -16.55
N PRO A 14 26.85 -13.11 -16.88
CA PRO A 14 26.00 -13.06 -18.08
C PRO A 14 24.76 -12.14 -17.96
N PRO A 15 24.11 -11.81 -19.11
CA PRO A 15 22.82 -11.15 -19.12
C PRO A 15 21.71 -12.19 -18.93
N THR A 16 21.08 -12.21 -17.76
CA THR A 16 19.75 -12.80 -17.64
C THR A 16 18.74 -11.67 -17.69
N GLU A 17 18.20 -11.49 -18.89
CA GLU A 17 16.96 -10.81 -19.21
C GLU A 17 15.85 -11.28 -18.26
N HIS A 18 15.69 -10.60 -17.13
CA HIS A 18 14.44 -10.67 -16.38
C HIS A 18 13.58 -9.51 -16.84
N LEU A 19 12.69 -9.84 -17.78
CA LEU A 19 11.50 -9.08 -18.11
C LEU A 19 10.61 -8.97 -16.86
N ALA A 20 10.99 -8.10 -15.93
CA ALA A 20 10.09 -7.65 -14.88
C ALA A 20 9.37 -6.42 -15.42
N SER A 21 8.13 -6.65 -15.85
CA SER A 21 7.10 -5.64 -16.09
C SER A 21 7.36 -4.40 -15.26
N SER A 22 7.36 -3.25 -15.94
CA SER A 22 7.37 -1.90 -15.42
C SER A 22 6.34 -1.70 -14.30
N THR A 23 6.60 -2.25 -13.13
CA THR A 23 5.85 -1.98 -11.91
C THR A 23 6.71 -0.96 -11.22
N THR A 24 6.57 0.29 -11.67
CA THR A 24 7.07 1.43 -10.92
C THR A 24 6.49 1.26 -9.51
N PRO A 25 7.31 0.99 -8.47
CA PRO A 25 6.78 0.87 -7.13
C PRO A 25 6.05 2.18 -6.83
N PRO A 26 4.85 2.13 -6.22
CA PRO A 26 4.07 3.33 -5.93
C PRO A 26 4.97 4.33 -5.19
N PRO A 27 4.81 5.65 -5.45
CA PRO A 27 5.68 6.68 -4.90
C PRO A 27 5.78 6.48 -3.38
N ARG A 28 7.01 6.13 -2.95
CA ARG A 28 7.33 5.86 -1.56
C ARG A 28 7.25 7.20 -0.84
N GLY A 29 6.20 7.41 -0.05
CA GLY A 29 6.04 8.66 0.70
C GLY A 29 4.75 8.74 1.50
N GLU A 30 3.59 8.72 0.84
CA GLU A 30 2.31 8.99 1.55
C GLU A 30 1.21 7.97 1.24
N THR A 31 1.47 7.03 0.33
CA THR A 31 0.42 6.11 -0.15
C THR A 31 0.70 4.64 0.15
N SER A 32 1.70 4.30 0.95
CA SER A 32 2.00 2.90 1.29
C SER A 32 1.29 2.46 2.58
N CYS A 33 0.90 1.18 2.66
CA CYS A 33 0.27 0.59 3.83
C CYS A 33 1.25 0.61 5.02
N LEU A 34 0.80 1.16 6.14
CA LEU A 34 1.55 1.28 7.39
C LEU A 34 1.68 -0.04 8.17
N VAL A 35 1.11 -1.15 7.68
CA VAL A 35 1.16 -2.46 8.33
C VAL A 35 2.07 -3.43 7.60
N CYS A 36 1.99 -3.47 6.26
CA CYS A 36 2.78 -4.40 5.47
C CYS A 36 3.88 -3.73 4.65
N TRP A 37 3.83 -2.41 4.46
CA TRP A 37 4.73 -1.63 3.60
C TRP A 37 4.91 -2.17 2.16
N ASN A 38 4.08 -3.14 1.76
CA ASN A 38 4.20 -3.86 0.49
C ASN A 38 3.16 -3.41 -0.54
N ALA A 39 2.02 -2.89 -0.07
CA ALA A 39 0.91 -2.49 -0.93
C ALA A 39 0.55 -1.02 -0.72
N ARG A 40 -0.10 -0.43 -1.72
CA ARG A 40 -0.67 0.92 -1.62
C ARG A 40 -1.84 0.93 -0.62
N SER A 41 -1.87 1.95 0.22
CA SER A 41 -3.02 2.33 1.04
C SER A 41 -4.20 2.64 0.14
N ASN A 42 -5.26 1.87 0.35
CA ASN A 42 -6.48 1.93 -0.43
C ASN A 42 -7.70 1.55 0.41
N ALA A 43 -7.61 1.69 1.73
CA ALA A 43 -8.70 1.43 2.65
C ALA A 43 -8.88 2.59 3.63
N VAL A 44 -10.14 2.85 3.97
CA VAL A 44 -10.57 3.81 5.00
C VAL A 44 -11.46 3.08 5.99
N LEU A 45 -11.22 3.32 7.29
CA LEU A 45 -12.07 2.81 8.36
C LEU A 45 -13.17 3.84 8.64
N LEU A 46 -14.43 3.51 8.35
CA LEU A 46 -15.49 4.54 8.25
C LEU A 46 -15.84 5.21 9.58
N GLU A 47 -15.80 4.48 10.69
CA GLU A 47 -16.14 5.01 12.02
C GLU A 47 -15.18 6.10 12.53
N CYS A 48 -13.96 6.14 12.00
CA CYS A 48 -12.94 7.11 12.43
C CYS A 48 -12.29 7.87 11.28
N GLY A 49 -12.61 7.56 10.02
CA GLY A 49 -12.08 8.19 8.82
C GLY A 49 -10.59 7.95 8.55
N HIS A 50 -9.89 7.21 9.40
CA HIS A 50 -8.45 7.03 9.25
C HIS A 50 -8.12 6.12 8.06
N SER A 51 -7.12 6.54 7.29
CA SER A 51 -6.57 5.85 6.12
C SER A 51 -5.08 5.56 6.32
N GLY A 52 -4.44 4.82 5.42
CA GLY A 52 -3.04 4.38 5.58
C GLY A 52 -2.88 2.86 5.67
N LEU A 53 -3.95 2.12 5.38
CA LEU A 53 -3.95 0.66 5.29
C LEU A 53 -4.29 0.25 3.87
N CYS A 54 -3.69 -0.86 3.41
CA CYS A 54 -4.26 -1.58 2.28
C CYS A 54 -5.47 -2.38 2.75
N PHE A 55 -6.40 -2.64 1.85
CA PHE A 55 -7.64 -3.35 2.14
C PHE A 55 -7.45 -4.72 2.79
N PRO A 56 -6.50 -5.58 2.35
CA PRO A 56 -6.23 -6.84 3.04
C PRO A 56 -5.78 -6.67 4.49
N CYS A 57 -4.94 -5.67 4.77
CA CYS A 57 -4.50 -5.39 6.14
C CYS A 57 -5.63 -4.83 7.01
N ALA A 58 -6.48 -3.95 6.46
CA ALA A 58 -7.66 -3.46 7.16
C ALA A 58 -8.62 -4.61 7.52
N GLN A 59 -8.87 -5.54 6.58
CA GLN A 59 -9.70 -6.72 6.81
C GLN A 59 -9.08 -7.65 7.87
N ALA A 60 -7.76 -7.86 7.83
CA ALA A 60 -7.08 -8.67 8.84
C ALA A 60 -7.19 -8.05 10.25
N LEU A 61 -7.16 -6.72 10.36
CA LEU A 61 -7.36 -6.03 11.64
C LEU A 61 -8.80 -6.15 12.15
N ALA A 62 -9.78 -6.05 11.25
CA ALA A 62 -11.18 -6.27 11.56
C ALA A 62 -11.49 -7.68 12.08
N GLN A 63 -10.74 -8.68 11.63
CA GLN A 63 -10.91 -10.08 12.07
C GLN A 63 -10.09 -10.42 13.34
N ARG A 64 -9.26 -9.50 13.84
CA ARG A 64 -8.44 -9.71 15.04
C ARG A 64 -9.13 -9.13 16.27
N TYR A 65 -8.74 -9.65 17.45
CA TYR A 65 -9.10 -9.06 18.73
C TYR A 65 -7.90 -8.30 19.33
N PRO A 66 -8.06 -7.04 19.75
CA PRO A 66 -9.25 -6.21 19.56
C PRO A 66 -9.37 -5.69 18.12
N GLN A 67 -10.60 -5.57 17.63
CA GLN A 67 -10.91 -5.07 16.27
C GLN A 67 -10.83 -3.54 16.23
N GLN A 68 -9.62 -3.00 16.37
CA GLN A 68 -9.41 -1.57 16.59
C GLN A 68 -8.51 -0.94 15.53
N CYS A 69 -8.83 0.32 15.21
CA CYS A 69 -8.00 1.17 14.38
C CYS A 69 -6.61 1.35 15.03
N PRO A 70 -5.49 1.12 14.32
CA PRO A 70 -4.15 1.28 14.88
C PRO A 70 -3.80 2.76 15.16
N MET A 71 -4.51 3.70 14.55
CA MET A 71 -4.24 5.14 14.68
C MET A 71 -4.97 5.78 15.87
N CYS A 72 -6.23 5.40 16.11
CA CYS A 72 -7.07 6.04 17.15
C CYS A 72 -7.76 5.06 18.11
N ARG A 73 -7.55 3.75 17.94
CA ARG A 73 -8.15 2.66 18.73
C ARG A 73 -9.68 2.55 18.67
N GLN A 74 -10.34 3.32 17.80
CA GLN A 74 -11.78 3.16 17.55
C GLN A 74 -12.08 1.77 16.98
N ASN A 75 -13.20 1.16 17.38
CA ASN A 75 -13.63 -0.11 16.82
C ASN A 75 -13.84 -0.02 15.31
N ILE A 76 -13.39 -1.04 14.60
CA ILE A 76 -13.57 -1.17 13.15
C ILE A 76 -14.92 -1.87 12.93
N VAL A 77 -15.89 -1.15 12.40
CA VAL A 77 -17.21 -1.70 12.02
C VAL A 77 -17.32 -1.82 10.50
N GLN A 78 -16.76 -0.84 9.79
CA GLN A 78 -16.88 -0.73 8.34
C GLN A 78 -15.57 -0.32 7.67
N ILE A 79 -15.29 -0.96 6.52
CA ILE A 79 -14.10 -0.69 5.71
C ILE A 79 -14.55 -0.36 4.28
N LEU A 80 -14.10 0.80 3.78
CA LEU A 80 -14.27 1.20 2.38
C LEU A 80 -12.96 0.99 1.61
N ARG A 81 -13.05 0.35 0.44
CA ARG A 81 -11.93 0.23 -0.51
C ARG A 81 -11.95 1.37 -1.51
N ILE A 82 -10.82 2.04 -1.71
CA ILE A 82 -10.67 3.12 -2.69
C ILE A 82 -9.83 2.62 -3.87
N GLU A 83 -10.45 2.47 -5.04
CA GLU A 83 -9.69 2.24 -6.27
C GLU A 83 -9.15 3.56 -6.82
N PRO A 84 -7.84 3.67 -7.10
CA PRO A 84 -7.30 4.86 -7.78
C PRO A 84 -7.83 4.89 -9.21
N GLU A 85 -8.58 5.94 -9.56
CA GLU A 85 -8.98 6.18 -10.94
C GLU A 85 -7.77 6.52 -11.81
N ILE A 86 -7.77 5.96 -13.02
CA ILE A 86 -6.77 6.24 -14.05
C ILE A 86 -6.92 7.73 -14.42
N ALA A 87 -5.84 8.50 -14.22
CA ALA A 87 -5.83 9.94 -14.32
C ALA A 87 -6.46 10.46 -15.64
N GLY A 88 -7.54 11.23 -15.53
CA GLY A 88 -8.17 11.86 -16.70
C GLY A 88 -9.24 12.92 -16.43
N THR A 89 -9.67 13.15 -15.19
CA THR A 89 -10.72 14.14 -14.90
C THR A 89 -10.39 14.98 -13.67
N SER A 90 -10.10 16.26 -13.89
CA SER A 90 -9.89 17.25 -12.85
C SER A 90 -11.18 17.49 -12.06
N GLY A 91 -11.15 17.28 -10.74
CA GLY A 91 -12.14 17.86 -9.81
C GLY A 91 -13.39 17.04 -9.47
N GLN A 92 -13.36 15.70 -9.50
CA GLN A 92 -14.54 14.91 -9.12
C GLN A 92 -14.61 14.63 -7.61
N THR A 93 -15.65 15.14 -6.95
CA THR A 93 -16.08 14.65 -5.63
C THR A 93 -16.68 13.25 -5.83
N ARG A 94 -15.98 12.22 -5.35
CA ARG A 94 -16.45 10.83 -5.46
C ARG A 94 -17.43 10.55 -4.32
N VAL A 95 -18.70 10.37 -4.68
CA VAL A 95 -19.76 9.94 -3.75
C VAL A 95 -19.80 8.42 -3.77
N PHE A 96 -19.38 7.80 -2.66
CA PHE A 96 -19.43 6.35 -2.50
C PHE A 96 -20.84 5.94 -2.03
N ARG A 97 -21.43 4.92 -2.67
CA ARG A 97 -22.71 4.36 -2.25
C ARG A 97 -22.45 3.32 -1.15
N SER A 98 -23.40 3.14 -0.23
CA SER A 98 -23.26 2.28 0.95
C SER A 98 -22.98 0.80 0.63
N GLU A 99 -23.21 0.34 -0.60
CA GLU A 99 -23.02 -1.06 -1.03
C GLU A 99 -21.55 -1.46 -1.17
N GLU A 100 -20.62 -0.50 -1.31
CA GLU A 100 -19.17 -0.75 -1.42
C GLU A 100 -18.48 -0.96 -0.06
N VAL A 101 -19.26 -1.01 1.01
CA VAL A 101 -18.80 -1.03 2.40
C VAL A 101 -18.90 -2.45 2.97
N MET A 102 -17.76 -3.03 3.34
CA MET A 102 -17.78 -4.27 4.12
C MET A 102 -18.19 -3.94 5.55
N SER A 103 -19.29 -4.54 6.01
CA SER A 103 -19.74 -4.47 7.41
C SER A 103 -19.24 -5.69 8.17
N ILE A 104 -18.58 -5.45 9.30
CA ILE A 104 -18.12 -6.51 10.20
C ILE A 104 -19.29 -6.77 11.14
N ALA A 105 -19.91 -7.94 11.00
CA ALA A 105 -20.99 -8.34 11.89
C ALA A 105 -20.47 -8.34 13.34
N GLU A 106 -21.28 -7.79 14.26
CA GLU A 106 -20.96 -7.81 15.68
C GLU A 106 -20.75 -9.27 16.17
N PRO A 107 -19.85 -9.50 17.14
CA PRO A 107 -19.57 -10.84 17.66
C PRO A 107 -20.79 -11.50 18.32
#